data_AF-A0A9P6WL65-F1
#
_entry.id   AF-A0A9P6WL65-F1
#
_cell.length_a   1.000
_cell.length_b   1.000
_cell.length_c   1.000
_cell.angle_alpha   90.00
_cell.angle_beta   90.00
_cell.angle_gamma   90.00
#
_symmetry.space_group_name_H-M   'P 1'
#
loop_
_entity.id
_entity.type
_entity.pdbx_description
1 polymer ?
#
loop_
_entity_poly.entity_id
_entity_poly.type
_entity_poly.pdbx_seq_one_letter_code
_entity_poly.pdbx_strand_id
1 'polypeptide(L)'
;MKPTFNPDSSPFGSKDKVLLWKFNVKNIENLKINDVIFLKSPINPNQIYTKRIKGLQSDLIIPRYPDTRSKVLIPLNHIWVEGDNIHSIDSNTYGPVSTGMVIAKAVWIIWPLNRFGPVPSEGGRECRERILRYPNTVL
;
A
#
# COMPACT_ATOMS: atom_id res chain seq x y z
N MET A 1 6.55 4.65 -5.08
CA MET A 1 6.62 5.03 -3.65
C MET A 1 7.34 6.35 -3.39
N LYS A 2 7.79 7.10 -4.41
CA LYS A 2 8.13 8.52 -4.18
C LYS A 2 6.84 9.29 -3.86
N PRO A 3 6.85 10.28 -2.93
CA PRO A 3 8.02 10.78 -2.19
C PRO A 3 8.36 10.00 -0.91
N THR A 4 7.49 9.09 -0.45
CA THR A 4 7.71 8.34 0.80
C THR A 4 9.06 7.62 0.84
N PHE A 5 9.40 6.90 -0.22
CA PHE A 5 10.71 6.28 -0.38
C PHE A 5 11.48 6.91 -1.54
N ASN A 6 12.78 7.15 -1.31
CA ASN A 6 13.73 7.72 -2.26
C ASN A 6 13.22 9.04 -2.90
N PRO A 7 12.91 10.10 -2.12
CA PRO A 7 12.40 11.36 -2.64
C PRO A 7 13.41 12.07 -3.53
N ASP A 8 14.70 11.96 -3.21
CA ASP A 8 15.77 12.47 -4.05
C ASP A 8 15.83 11.67 -5.36
N SER A 9 15.88 12.40 -6.48
CA SER A 9 15.97 11.83 -7.82
C SER A 9 17.38 11.93 -8.41
N SER A 10 18.34 12.48 -7.65
CA SER A 10 19.73 12.55 -8.05
C SER A 10 20.34 11.14 -8.17
N PRO A 11 21.18 10.86 -9.20
CA PRO A 11 21.84 9.56 -9.36
C PRO A 11 22.76 9.19 -8.19
N PHE A 12 23.25 10.19 -7.47
CA PHE A 12 24.15 10.06 -6.32
C PHE A 12 23.43 10.06 -4.97
N GLY A 13 22.09 10.19 -4.97
CA GLY A 13 21.28 10.22 -3.77
C GLY A 13 21.31 8.88 -3.02
N SER A 14 21.32 8.94 -1.70
CA SER A 14 21.25 7.74 -0.86
C SER A 14 19.89 7.05 -1.04
N LYS A 15 19.92 5.73 -1.26
CA LYS A 15 18.70 4.92 -1.26
C LYS A 15 18.25 4.60 0.15
N ASP A 16 16.94 4.64 0.37
CA ASP A 16 16.36 4.24 1.64
C ASP A 16 16.57 2.75 1.87
N LYS A 17 17.01 2.42 3.08
CA LYS A 17 16.93 1.05 3.61
C LYS A 17 15.83 1.03 4.65
N VAL A 18 14.95 0.04 4.56
CA VAL A 18 13.75 -0.06 5.40
C VAL A 18 13.72 -1.36 6.19
N LEU A 19 13.24 -1.29 7.42
CA LEU A 19 12.95 -2.45 8.25
C LEU A 19 11.61 -3.05 7.81
N LEU A 20 11.63 -4.36 7.53
CA LEU A 20 10.47 -5.12 7.06
C LEU A 20 9.92 -6.04 8.15
N TRP A 21 8.69 -5.80 8.56
CA TRP A 21 7.94 -6.69 9.43
C TRP A 21 7.23 -7.77 8.61
N LYS A 22 7.46 -9.05 8.92
CA LYS A 22 6.91 -10.20 8.16
C LYS A 22 5.90 -11.03 8.94
N PHE A 23 5.91 -10.96 10.27
CA PHE A 23 5.07 -11.83 11.08
C PHE A 23 3.59 -11.47 10.93
N ASN A 24 2.77 -12.48 10.61
CA ASN A 24 1.31 -12.38 10.49
C ASN A 24 0.77 -11.29 9.54
N VAL A 25 1.55 -10.88 8.53
CA VAL A 25 1.16 -9.81 7.57
C VAL A 25 0.08 -10.22 6.57
N LYS A 26 -0.28 -11.51 6.53
CA LYS A 26 -1.38 -12.03 5.70
C LYS A 26 -2.73 -11.96 6.40
N ASN A 27 -2.77 -11.84 7.73
CA ASN A 27 -4.02 -11.60 8.43
C ASN A 27 -4.44 -10.14 8.18
N ILE A 28 -5.63 -9.97 7.62
CA ILE A 28 -6.23 -8.67 7.28
C ILE A 28 -6.34 -7.74 8.49
N GLU A 29 -6.51 -8.27 9.71
CA GLU A 29 -6.61 -7.49 10.96
C GLU A 29 -5.31 -6.75 11.30
N ASN A 30 -4.17 -7.25 10.81
CA ASN A 30 -2.87 -6.63 11.00
C ASN A 30 -2.51 -5.61 9.91
N LEU A 31 -3.39 -5.44 8.92
CA LEU A 31 -3.20 -4.49 7.82
C LEU A 31 -4.07 -3.26 8.06
N LYS A 32 -3.47 -2.09 7.95
CA LYS A 32 -4.10 -0.79 8.18
C LYS A 32 -4.03 0.05 6.92
N ILE A 33 -4.97 0.99 6.82
CA ILE A 33 -4.91 2.02 5.79
C ILE A 33 -3.60 2.80 5.96
N ASN A 34 -2.99 3.12 4.83
CA ASN A 34 -1.70 3.77 4.68
C ASN A 34 -0.47 2.95 5.11
N ASP A 35 -0.61 1.69 5.50
CA ASP A 35 0.55 0.80 5.59
C ASP A 35 1.24 0.72 4.23
N VAL A 36 2.57 0.76 4.24
CA VAL A 36 3.38 0.47 3.06
C VAL A 36 3.81 -0.98 3.11
N ILE A 37 3.49 -1.72 2.06
CA ILE A 37 3.70 -3.17 2.00
C ILE A 37 4.52 -3.57 0.79
N PHE A 38 5.19 -4.70 0.93
CA PHE A 38 5.81 -5.45 -0.14
C PHE A 38 4.90 -6.63 -0.47
N LEU A 39 4.57 -6.81 -1.75
CA LEU A 39 3.70 -7.87 -2.24
C LEU A 39 4.23 -8.47 -3.53
N LYS A 40 3.91 -9.73 -3.80
CA LYS A 40 4.12 -10.30 -5.14
C LYS A 40 3.21 -9.60 -6.14
N SER A 41 3.72 -9.32 -7.33
CA SER A 41 2.90 -8.77 -8.42
C SER A 41 1.83 -9.78 -8.85
N PRO A 42 0.56 -9.36 -8.98
CA PRO A 42 -0.50 -10.18 -9.56
C PRO A 42 -0.27 -10.50 -11.04
N ILE A 43 0.53 -9.67 -11.73
CA ILE A 43 0.80 -9.77 -13.17
C ILE A 43 2.02 -10.66 -13.43
N ASN A 44 3.08 -10.52 -12.63
CA ASN A 44 4.31 -11.31 -12.75
C ASN A 44 4.79 -11.79 -11.38
N PRO A 45 4.57 -13.06 -10.99
CA PRO A 45 4.92 -13.57 -9.66
C PRO A 45 6.40 -13.47 -9.26
N ASN A 46 7.31 -13.28 -10.22
CA ASN A 46 8.74 -13.10 -9.98
C ASN A 46 9.10 -11.65 -9.61
N GLN A 47 8.16 -10.72 -9.72
CA GLN A 47 8.33 -9.32 -9.36
C GLN A 47 7.69 -9.01 -8.00
N ILE A 48 8.39 -8.23 -7.19
CA ILE A 48 7.88 -7.71 -5.92
C ILE A 48 7.56 -6.23 -6.11
N TYR A 49 6.34 -5.84 -5.73
CA TYR A 49 5.92 -4.45 -5.71
C TYR A 49 5.97 -3.88 -4.30
N THR A 50 6.20 -2.58 -4.23
CA THR A 50 6.06 -1.80 -3.00
C THR A 50 4.93 -0.79 -3.22
N LYS A 51 3.85 -0.91 -2.45
CA LYS A 51 2.63 -0.11 -2.58
C LYS A 51 2.09 0.27 -1.20
N ARG A 52 1.22 1.28 -1.18
CA ARG A 52 0.49 1.71 0.00
C ARG A 52 -0.93 1.19 -0.02
N ILE A 53 -1.40 0.67 1.11
CA ILE A 53 -2.80 0.27 1.27
C ILE A 53 -3.68 1.52 1.29
N LYS A 54 -4.61 1.63 0.35
CA LYS A 54 -5.61 2.71 0.28
C LYS A 54 -7.04 2.25 0.54
N GLY A 55 -7.29 0.95 0.52
CA GLY A 55 -8.55 0.35 0.96
C GLY A 55 -8.35 -1.04 1.54
N LEU A 56 -9.19 -1.45 2.49
CA LEU A 56 -9.28 -2.82 2.97
C LEU A 56 -10.61 -3.45 2.54
N GLN A 57 -10.77 -4.74 2.84
CA GLN A 57 -12.02 -5.45 2.64
C GLN A 57 -13.26 -4.64 3.03
N SER A 58 -14.31 -4.79 2.21
CA SER A 58 -15.58 -4.09 2.33
C SER A 58 -15.55 -2.57 2.12
N ASP A 59 -14.39 -1.92 1.97
CA ASP A 59 -14.34 -0.52 1.56
C ASP A 59 -14.82 -0.37 0.10
N LEU A 60 -15.47 0.75 -0.21
CA LEU A 60 -15.91 1.11 -1.56
C LEU A 60 -14.95 2.17 -2.14
N ILE A 61 -14.31 1.83 -3.26
CA ILE A 61 -13.28 2.65 -3.90
C ILE A 61 -13.83 3.32 -5.16
N ILE A 62 -13.50 4.59 -5.37
CA ILE A 62 -13.57 5.24 -6.68
C ILE A 62 -12.19 5.09 -7.31
N PRO A 63 -12.03 4.17 -8.28
CA PRO A 63 -10.74 3.93 -8.88
C PRO A 63 -10.41 5.07 -9.86
N ARG A 64 -9.16 5.11 -10.29
CA ARG A 64 -8.63 6.07 -11.25
C ARG A 64 -8.22 5.35 -12.53
N TYR A 65 -8.09 6.10 -13.61
CA TYR A 65 -7.51 5.59 -14.86
C TYR A 65 -6.18 4.84 -14.57
N PRO A 66 -5.96 3.64 -15.16
CA PRO A 66 -6.68 3.05 -16.29
C PRO A 66 -7.97 2.30 -15.97
N ASP A 67 -8.37 2.18 -14.70
CA ASP A 67 -9.66 1.60 -14.34
C ASP A 67 -10.80 2.56 -14.71
N THR A 68 -11.77 2.07 -15.47
CA THR A 68 -12.93 2.86 -15.95
C THR A 68 -14.20 2.56 -15.16
N ARG A 69 -14.16 1.66 -14.18
CA ARG A 69 -15.30 1.37 -13.31
C ARG A 69 -15.61 2.60 -12.44
N SER A 70 -16.89 2.87 -12.21
CA SER A 70 -17.31 3.99 -11.36
C SER A 70 -16.97 3.74 -9.89
N LYS A 71 -17.14 2.49 -9.43
CA LYS A 71 -16.87 2.07 -8.05
C LYS A 71 -16.40 0.62 -8.01
N VAL A 72 -15.59 0.30 -7.02
CA VAL A 72 -15.11 -1.07 -6.75
C VAL A 72 -15.29 -1.39 -5.27
N LEU A 73 -16.08 -2.41 -4.97
CA LEU A 73 -16.18 -2.98 -3.62
C LEU A 73 -15.02 -3.96 -3.41
N ILE A 74 -14.26 -3.79 -2.34
CA ILE A 74 -13.12 -4.67 -2.03
C ILE A 74 -13.64 -5.98 -1.41
N PRO A 75 -13.31 -7.17 -1.98
CA PRO A 75 -13.71 -8.45 -1.41
C PRO A 75 -13.10 -8.72 -0.02
N LEU A 76 -13.64 -9.71 0.70
CA LEU A 76 -13.03 -10.21 1.94
C LEU A 76 -11.60 -10.70 1.69
N ASN A 77 -10.71 -10.47 2.66
CA ASN A 77 -9.29 -10.82 2.59
C ASN A 77 -8.55 -10.20 1.39
N HIS A 78 -9.08 -9.13 0.80
CA HIS A 78 -8.44 -8.33 -0.24
C HIS A 78 -8.20 -6.91 0.24
N ILE A 79 -7.27 -6.24 -0.44
CA ILE A 79 -6.89 -4.85 -0.20
C ILE A 79 -6.77 -4.11 -1.53
N TRP A 80 -6.96 -2.81 -1.51
CA TRP A 80 -6.68 -1.92 -2.64
C TRP A 80 -5.39 -1.17 -2.36
N VAL A 81 -4.44 -1.25 -3.29
CA VAL A 81 -3.09 -0.71 -3.10
C VAL A 81 -2.72 0.23 -4.22
N GLU A 82 -2.05 1.34 -3.87
CA GLU A 82 -1.63 2.34 -4.85
C GLU A 82 -0.19 2.79 -4.61
N GLY A 83 0.45 3.27 -5.66
CA GLY A 83 1.73 3.97 -5.52
C GLY A 83 1.53 5.41 -5.06
N ASP A 84 2.47 5.93 -4.28
CA ASP A 84 2.47 7.36 -3.92
C ASP A 84 2.80 8.29 -5.11
N ASN A 85 3.29 7.74 -6.22
CA ASN A 85 3.52 8.46 -7.47
C ASN A 85 2.41 8.09 -8.48
N ILE A 86 1.97 9.06 -9.27
CA ILE A 86 0.91 8.96 -10.29
C ILE A 86 1.25 7.92 -11.36
N HIS A 87 2.53 7.76 -11.70
CA HIS A 87 3.00 6.77 -12.67
C HIS A 87 3.32 5.44 -11.99
N SER A 88 2.27 4.71 -11.59
CA SER A 88 2.37 3.47 -10.84
C SER A 88 1.46 2.40 -11.45
N ILE A 89 2.01 1.21 -11.70
CA ILE A 89 1.21 0.00 -11.95
C ILE A 89 0.72 -0.49 -10.59
N ASP A 90 -0.57 -0.36 -10.32
CA ASP A 90 -1.18 -0.66 -9.03
C ASP A 90 -2.63 -1.16 -9.14
N SER A 91 -3.44 -1.10 -8.07
CA SER A 91 -4.81 -1.61 -8.11
C SER A 91 -5.70 -0.90 -9.14
N ASN A 92 -5.36 0.30 -9.58
CA ASN A 92 -6.03 0.93 -10.72
C ASN A 92 -5.78 0.18 -12.05
N THR A 93 -4.78 -0.71 -12.11
CA THR A 93 -4.47 -1.53 -13.29
C THR A 93 -5.01 -2.94 -13.16
N TYR A 94 -4.91 -3.57 -11.99
CA TYR A 94 -5.23 -5.00 -11.79
C TYR A 94 -6.35 -5.26 -10.76
N GLY A 95 -6.92 -4.23 -10.15
CA GLY A 95 -7.96 -4.34 -9.14
C GLY A 95 -7.46 -4.67 -7.72
N PRO A 96 -8.37 -5.11 -6.83
CA PRO A 96 -8.01 -5.53 -5.48
C PRO A 96 -7.06 -6.73 -5.47
N VAL A 97 -6.17 -6.79 -4.48
CA VAL A 97 -5.18 -7.86 -4.31
C VAL A 97 -5.41 -8.64 -3.05
N SER A 98 -5.23 -9.96 -3.13
CA SER A 98 -5.36 -10.85 -1.98
C SER A 98 -4.27 -10.54 -0.95
N THR A 99 -4.64 -10.52 0.33
CA THR A 99 -3.70 -10.45 1.46
C THR A 99 -2.66 -11.57 1.46
N GLY A 100 -2.95 -12.72 0.82
CA GLY A 100 -2.01 -13.82 0.65
C GLY A 100 -0.75 -13.45 -0.17
N MET A 101 -0.83 -12.40 -1.00
CA MET A 101 0.29 -11.89 -1.80
C MET A 101 1.24 -10.99 -0.99
N VAL A 102 0.83 -10.55 0.20
CA VAL A 102 1.65 -9.70 1.07
C VAL A 102 2.83 -10.48 1.63
N ILE A 103 4.02 -9.91 1.45
CA ILE A 103 5.31 -10.47 1.90
C ILE A 103 5.73 -9.83 3.22
N ALA A 104 5.61 -8.50 3.31
CA ALA A 104 6.06 -7.74 4.47
C ALA A 104 5.41 -6.35 4.53
N LYS A 105 5.44 -5.73 5.71
CA LYS A 105 5.15 -4.31 5.93
C LYS A 105 6.45 -3.55 6.16
N ALA A 106 6.63 -2.41 5.51
CA ALA A 106 7.71 -1.48 5.83
C ALA A 106 7.31 -0.66 7.06
N VAL A 107 8.07 -0.77 8.15
CA VAL A 107 7.72 -0.14 9.44
C VAL A 107 8.65 1.00 9.84
N TRP A 108 9.91 0.98 9.38
CA TRP A 108 10.91 1.99 9.72
C TRP A 108 11.87 2.25 8.56
N ILE A 109 12.28 3.50 8.35
CA ILE A 109 13.42 3.87 7.51
C ILE A 109 14.65 3.86 8.42
N ILE A 110 15.62 3.00 8.14
CA ILE A 110 16.82 2.83 8.97
C ILE A 110 18.05 3.54 8.39
N TRP A 111 18.00 3.90 7.10
CA TRP A 111 19.05 4.65 6.41
C TRP A 111 18.42 5.40 5.22
N PRO A 112 18.89 6.60 4.85
CA PRO A 112 19.96 7.39 5.50
C PRO A 112 19.56 7.93 6.88
N LEU A 113 20.54 8.21 7.75
CA LEU A 113 20.28 8.58 9.15
C LEU A 113 19.45 9.87 9.31
N ASN A 114 19.58 10.82 8.37
CA ASN A 114 18.76 12.03 8.35
C ASN A 114 17.28 11.76 8.05
N ARG A 115 16.93 10.54 7.63
CA ARG A 115 15.56 10.06 7.40
C ARG A 115 15.18 8.92 8.34
N PHE A 116 16.01 8.64 9.34
CA PHE A 116 15.74 7.59 10.32
C PHE A 116 14.43 7.88 11.05
N GLY A 117 13.48 6.95 10.99
CA GLY A 117 12.16 7.15 11.59
C GLY A 117 11.10 6.18 11.09
N PRO A 118 9.90 6.21 11.68
CA PRO A 118 8.79 5.40 11.23
C PRO A 118 8.44 5.72 9.78
N VAL A 119 7.97 4.71 9.02
CA VAL A 119 7.47 4.95 7.67
C VAL A 119 6.26 5.89 7.74
N PRO A 120 6.22 6.99 6.96
CA PRO A 120 5.11 7.92 6.98
C PRO A 120 3.76 7.23 6.79
N SER A 121 2.86 7.46 7.75
CA SER A 121 1.46 6.98 7.74
C SER A 121 0.56 7.81 6.82
N GLU A 122 1.12 8.82 6.16
CA GLU A 122 0.45 9.66 5.19
C GLU A 122 1.13 9.49 3.83
N GLY A 123 0.33 9.53 2.77
CA GLY A 123 0.81 9.32 1.41
C GLY A 123 -0.27 8.83 0.46
N GLY A 124 -0.07 9.13 -0.81
CA GLY A 124 -1.02 8.84 -1.87
C GLY A 124 -2.33 9.63 -1.73
N ARG A 125 -3.20 9.48 -2.72
CA ARG A 125 -4.50 10.16 -2.75
C ARG A 125 -5.57 9.27 -2.13
N GLU A 126 -6.46 9.85 -1.34
CA GLU A 126 -7.66 9.13 -0.88
C GLU A 126 -8.47 8.65 -2.11
N CYS A 127 -9.04 7.46 -2.00
CA CYS A 127 -9.87 6.85 -3.04
C CYS A 127 -11.10 6.12 -2.49
N ARG A 128 -11.21 5.98 -1.16
CA ARG A 128 -12.41 5.43 -0.53
C ARG A 128 -13.52 6.47 -0.57
N GLU A 129 -14.65 6.08 -1.16
CA GLU A 129 -15.87 6.89 -1.15
C GLU A 129 -16.65 6.68 0.14
N ARG A 130 -16.77 5.43 0.58
CA ARG A 130 -17.49 5.07 1.80
C ARG A 130 -16.65 4.14 2.65
N ILE A 131 -16.38 4.58 3.87
CA ILE A 131 -15.80 3.74 4.92
C ILE A 131 -16.94 2.90 5.47
N LEU A 132 -17.09 1.68 4.97
CA LEU A 132 -18.16 0.77 5.37
C LEU A 132 -17.83 -0.04 6.62
N ARG A 133 -16.69 0.21 7.25
CA ARG A 133 -16.37 -0.40 8.53
C ARG A 133 -17.37 0.08 9.55
N TYR A 134 -17.97 -0.86 10.28
CA TYR A 134 -18.52 -0.53 11.59
C TYR A 134 -17.42 0.22 12.34
N PRO A 135 -17.67 1.46 12.84
CA PRO A 135 -16.73 2.08 13.76
C PRO A 135 -16.54 1.08 14.88
N ASN A 136 -15.30 0.66 15.13
CA ASN A 136 -15.01 -0.31 16.17
C ASN A 136 -15.71 0.15 17.45
N THR A 137 -16.63 -0.69 17.91
CA THR A 137 -17.04 -0.81 19.29
C THR A 137 -15.79 -0.76 20.13
N VAL A 138 -15.69 0.28 20.96
CA VAL A 138 -14.80 0.31 22.11
C VAL A 138 -15.27 -0.84 23.01
N LEU A 139 -14.46 -1.89 23.14
CA LEU A 139 -14.50 -2.82 24.26
C LEU A 139 -13.13 -2.77 24.94
#